data_AF-A0A2K8T9W1-F1
#
_entry.id   AF-A0A2K8T9W1-F1
#
_cell.length_a   1.000
_cell.length_b   1.000
_cell.length_c   1.000
_cell.angle_alpha   90.00
_cell.angle_beta   90.00
_cell.angle_gamma   90.00
#
_symmetry.space_group_name_H-M   'P 1'
#
loop_
_entity.id
_entity.type
_entity.pdbx_description
1 polymer ?
#
loop_
_entity_poly.entity_id
_entity_poly.type
_entity_poly.pdbx_seq_one_letter_code
_entity_poly.pdbx_strand_id
1 'polypeptide(L)'
;MLPLILYNNEKFIEKIVSEASGRSRYQEKETDDPTLKMLKRTYNHLPISVVSNLEVLKIFTYTVDFLICLTVYSPVTSGKISDLIFILATGQWGKLDYGNLALALVTLFAIEVIVSLIIWVGKLSYAIKS
;
A
#
# COMPACT_ATOMS: atom_id res chain seq x y z
N MET A 1 -2.30 -1.00 -1.97
CA MET A 1 -3.78 -1.08 -1.94
C MET A 1 -4.42 -0.30 -0.79
N LEU A 2 -4.18 -0.67 0.49
CA LEU A 2 -4.73 0.05 1.67
C LEU A 2 -4.48 1.58 1.70
N PRO A 3 -3.30 2.09 1.30
CA PRO A 3 -2.99 3.53 1.42
C PRO A 3 -3.80 4.42 0.46
N LEU A 4 -4.24 3.91 -0.69
CA LEU A 4 -4.96 4.69 -1.70
C LEU A 4 -6.42 4.95 -1.31
N ILE A 5 -7.06 3.93 -0.72
CA ILE A 5 -8.41 4.03 -0.17
C ILE A 5 -8.43 5.01 1.02
N LEU A 6 -7.35 4.99 1.82
CA LEU A 6 -7.14 5.89 2.95
C LEU A 6 -6.89 7.35 2.51
N TYR A 7 -6.04 7.58 1.51
CA TYR A 7 -5.73 8.93 1.01
C TYR A 7 -6.92 9.59 0.28
N ASN A 8 -7.75 8.81 -0.43
CA ASN A 8 -8.86 9.37 -1.22
C ASN A 8 -10.09 9.76 -0.38
N ASN A 9 -10.02 9.57 0.94
CA ASN A 9 -10.98 10.07 1.90
C ASN A 9 -10.23 10.74 3.05
N GLU A 10 -9.77 11.98 2.87
CA GLU A 10 -9.23 12.82 3.95
C GLU A 10 -10.18 12.84 5.17
N LYS A 11 -11.50 12.91 4.93
CA LYS A 11 -12.53 12.83 5.96
C LYS A 11 -12.53 11.49 6.73
N PHE A 12 -12.09 10.40 6.11
CA PHE A 12 -11.97 9.09 6.76
C PHE A 12 -10.70 9.01 7.61
N ILE A 13 -9.58 9.57 7.14
CA ILE A 13 -8.38 9.74 7.96
C ILE A 13 -8.68 10.65 9.15
N GLU A 14 -9.31 11.81 8.93
CA GLU A 14 -9.76 12.70 10.01
C GLU A 14 -10.72 11.99 10.96
N LYS A 15 -11.66 11.19 10.45
CA LYS A 15 -12.58 10.43 11.30
C LYS A 15 -11.85 9.37 12.11
N ILE A 16 -10.94 8.58 11.52
CA ILE A 16 -10.10 7.60 12.23
C ILE A 16 -9.23 8.30 13.27
N VAL A 17 -8.61 9.44 12.93
CA VAL A 17 -7.79 10.21 13.87
C VAL A 17 -8.66 10.77 14.98
N SER A 18 -9.85 11.28 14.69
CA SER A 18 -10.80 11.79 15.69
C SER A 18 -11.35 10.69 16.61
N GLU A 19 -11.66 9.50 16.08
CA GLU A 19 -12.12 8.34 16.83
C GLU A 19 -10.98 7.70 17.63
N ALA A 20 -9.76 7.67 17.09
CA ALA A 20 -8.56 7.24 17.81
C ALA A 20 -8.16 8.24 18.90
N SER A 21 -8.40 9.54 18.70
CA SER A 21 -8.20 10.59 19.70
C SER A 21 -9.30 10.57 20.78
N GLY A 22 -10.52 10.19 20.41
CA GLY A 22 -11.67 10.05 21.31
C GLY A 22 -11.73 8.71 22.06
N ARG A 23 -11.01 7.68 21.59
CA ARG A 23 -10.83 6.43 22.34
C ARG A 23 -9.95 6.69 23.55
N SER A 24 -10.47 6.35 24.73
CA SER A 24 -9.72 6.29 25.99
C SER A 24 -8.43 5.50 25.77
N ARG A 25 -7.28 6.18 25.65
CA ARG A 25 -5.96 5.54 25.68
C ARG A 25 -5.92 4.61 26.88
N TYR A 26 -5.46 3.38 26.69
CA TYR A 26 -5.33 2.47 27.83
C TYR A 26 -4.34 3.09 28.81
N GLN A 27 -4.82 3.44 30.01
CA GLN A 27 -3.95 3.91 31.08
C GLN A 27 -3.00 2.77 31.48
N GLU A 28 -1.71 3.03 31.36
CA GLU A 28 -0.67 2.17 31.93
C GLU A 28 -0.76 2.31 33.45
N LYS A 29 -1.23 1.28 34.15
CA LYS A 29 -1.20 1.26 35.61
C LYS A 29 0.13 0.65 36.03
N GLU A 30 0.73 1.16 37.11
CA GLU A 30 2.02 0.63 37.61
C GLU A 30 1.92 -0.82 38.13
N THR A 31 0.71 -1.32 38.36
CA THR A 31 0.42 -2.69 38.79
C THR A 31 0.24 -3.68 37.64
N ASP A 32 0.30 -3.23 36.38
CA ASP A 32 0.12 -4.11 35.22
C ASP A 32 1.38 -4.96 34.97
N ASP A 33 1.18 -6.22 34.56
CA ASP A 33 2.27 -7.09 34.09
C ASP A 33 3.07 -6.40 32.96
N PRO A 34 4.42 -6.49 32.94
CA PRO A 34 5.25 -5.84 31.94
C PRO A 34 4.84 -6.15 30.50
N THR A 35 4.31 -7.36 30.24
CA THR A 35 3.78 -7.77 28.93
C THR A 35 2.52 -6.97 28.57
N LEU A 36 1.64 -6.77 29.54
CA LEU A 36 0.36 -6.08 29.41
C LEU A 36 0.58 -4.56 29.24
N LYS A 37 1.61 -4.01 29.90
CA LYS A 37 2.07 -2.63 29.71
C LYS A 37 2.63 -2.41 28.31
N MET A 38 3.43 -3.35 27.79
CA MET A 38 3.98 -3.29 26.43
C MET A 38 2.89 -3.38 25.36
N LEU A 39 1.89 -4.26 25.55
CA LEU A 39 0.72 -4.37 24.67
C LEU A 39 -0.10 -3.08 24.63
N LYS A 40 -0.39 -2.48 25.79
CA LYS A 40 -1.12 -1.19 25.87
C LYS A 40 -0.37 -0.08 25.14
N ARG A 41 0.95 0.00 25.33
CA ARG A 41 1.81 1.00 24.68
C ARG A 41 1.86 0.82 23.16
N THR A 42 1.99 -0.43 22.71
CA THR A 42 1.98 -0.80 21.29
C THR A 42 0.64 -0.49 20.65
N TYR A 43 -0.47 -0.82 21.31
CA TYR A 43 -1.83 -0.55 20.82
C TYR A 43 -2.13 0.94 20.73
N ASN A 44 -1.64 1.75 21.67
CA ASN A 44 -1.80 3.21 21.64
C ASN A 44 -0.96 3.89 20.54
N HIS A 45 0.20 3.32 20.18
CA HIS A 45 1.10 3.88 19.15
C HIS A 45 0.84 3.37 17.73
N LEU A 46 0.30 2.15 17.58
CA LEU A 46 0.07 1.50 16.29
C LEU A 46 -0.72 2.35 15.30
N PRO A 47 -1.89 2.92 15.64
CA PRO A 47 -2.72 3.66 14.70
C PRO A 47 -2.00 4.90 14.16
N ILE A 48 -1.32 5.63 15.05
CA ILE A 48 -0.60 6.86 14.72
C ILE A 48 0.62 6.55 13.84
N SER A 49 1.37 5.51 14.20
CA SER A 49 2.55 5.07 13.45
C SER A 49 2.19 4.52 12.08
N VAL A 50 1.08 3.77 11.97
CA VAL A 50 0.60 3.27 10.67
C VAL A 50 0.21 4.45 9.79
N VAL A 51 -0.56 5.42 10.30
CA VAL A 51 -0.98 6.62 9.55
C VAL A 51 0.22 7.45 9.10
N SER A 52 1.20 7.68 9.98
CA SER A 52 2.39 8.48 9.64
C SER A 52 3.30 7.82 8.60
N ASN A 53 3.26 6.48 8.49
CA ASN A 53 4.10 5.71 7.57
C ASN A 53 3.34 5.19 6.35
N LEU A 54 2.10 5.64 6.12
CA LEU A 54 1.27 5.16 5.00
C LEU A 54 1.93 5.36 3.64
N GLU A 55 2.67 6.45 3.44
CA GLU A 55 3.38 6.70 2.16
C GLU A 55 4.53 5.74 1.92
N VAL A 56 5.32 5.46 2.96
CA VAL A 56 6.41 4.48 2.90
C VAL A 56 5.85 3.08 2.66
N LEU A 57 4.78 2.74 3.38
CA LEU A 57 4.09 1.46 3.21
C LEU A 57 3.51 1.33 1.81
N LYS A 58 2.98 2.43 1.23
CA LYS A 58 2.51 2.48 -0.15
C LYS A 58 3.63 2.12 -1.12
N ILE A 59 4.75 2.82 -1.07
CA ILE A 59 5.92 2.57 -1.95
C ILE A 59 6.39 1.13 -1.80
N PHE A 60 6.48 0.64 -0.56
CA PHE A 60 6.86 -0.74 -0.29
C PHE A 60 5.91 -1.75 -0.94
N THR A 61 4.60 -1.56 -0.80
CA THR A 61 3.60 -2.47 -1.40
C THR A 61 3.70 -2.47 -2.93
N TYR A 62 3.82 -1.29 -3.57
CA TYR A 62 4.00 -1.21 -5.02
C TYR A 62 5.29 -1.89 -5.49
N THR A 63 6.36 -1.77 -4.70
CA THR A 63 7.64 -2.42 -5.01
C THR A 63 7.48 -3.94 -4.98
N VAL A 64 6.82 -4.48 -3.95
CA VAL A 64 6.55 -5.92 -3.84
C VAL A 64 5.65 -6.41 -4.97
N ASP A 65 4.55 -5.70 -5.25
CA ASP A 65 3.62 -6.06 -6.33
C ASP A 65 4.34 -6.03 -7.69
N PHE A 66 5.20 -5.04 -7.93
CA PHE A 66 6.01 -4.99 -9.15
C PHE A 66 6.96 -6.19 -9.27
N LEU A 67 7.66 -6.54 -8.19
CA LEU A 67 8.54 -7.72 -8.18
C LEU A 67 7.77 -9.01 -8.51
N ILE A 68 6.55 -9.15 -7.98
CA ILE A 68 5.67 -10.28 -8.33
C ILE A 68 5.28 -10.23 -9.81
N CYS A 69 4.89 -9.07 -10.34
CA CYS A 69 4.59 -8.90 -11.77
C CYS A 69 5.79 -9.26 -12.65
N LEU A 70 7.03 -8.97 -12.23
CA LEU A 70 8.23 -9.37 -12.97
C LEU A 70 8.44 -10.90 -13.03
N THR A 71 7.86 -11.67 -12.10
CA THR A 71 7.90 -13.15 -12.18
C THR A 71 6.94 -13.72 -13.21
N VAL A 72 5.83 -13.01 -13.48
CA VAL A 72 4.79 -13.42 -14.45
C VAL A 72 5.07 -12.85 -15.84
N TYR A 73 5.34 -11.55 -15.90
CA TYR A 73 5.74 -10.82 -17.10
C TYR A 73 7.25 -10.62 -17.07
N SER A 74 8.00 -11.55 -17.66
CA SER A 74 9.44 -11.46 -17.62
C SER A 74 9.93 -10.21 -18.38
N PRO A 75 10.69 -9.31 -17.73
CA PRO A 75 11.22 -8.10 -18.36
C PRO A 75 12.36 -8.38 -19.35
N VAL A 76 12.79 -9.63 -19.46
CA VAL A 76 13.87 -10.08 -20.35
C VAL A 76 13.37 -11.24 -21.19
N THR A 77 13.73 -11.26 -22.47
CA THR A 77 13.35 -12.33 -23.41
C THR A 77 13.77 -13.73 -22.94
N SER A 78 14.86 -13.83 -22.18
CA SER A 78 15.37 -15.09 -21.60
C SER A 78 14.53 -15.65 -20.45
N GLY A 79 13.60 -14.87 -19.88
CA GLY A 79 12.76 -15.32 -18.76
C GLY A 79 13.41 -15.26 -17.37
N LYS A 80 14.73 -15.03 -17.27
CA LYS A 80 15.51 -15.15 -16.04
C LYS A 80 15.75 -13.81 -15.34
N ILE A 81 15.52 -13.77 -14.03
CA ILE A 81 15.82 -12.60 -13.18
C ILE A 81 17.32 -12.30 -13.12
N SER A 82 18.18 -13.32 -13.17
CA SER A 82 19.64 -13.14 -13.24
C SER A 82 20.07 -12.30 -14.44
N ASP A 83 19.40 -12.50 -15.58
CA ASP A 83 19.70 -11.79 -16.82
C ASP A 83 19.20 -10.35 -16.74
N LEU A 84 18.11 -10.09 -16.01
CA LEU A 84 17.65 -8.74 -15.71
C LEU A 84 18.69 -7.97 -14.90
N ILE A 85 19.21 -8.56 -13.82
CA ILE A 85 20.23 -7.94 -12.97
C ILE A 85 21.49 -7.66 -13.79
N PHE A 86 21.89 -8.60 -14.65
CA PHE A 86 23.03 -8.44 -15.53
C PHE A 86 22.83 -7.33 -16.57
N ILE A 87 21.65 -7.25 -17.19
CA ILE A 87 21.29 -6.20 -18.15
C ILE A 87 21.27 -4.82 -17.48
N LEU A 88 20.73 -4.73 -16.26
CA LEU A 88 20.73 -3.50 -15.47
C LEU A 88 22.15 -3.07 -15.09
N ALA A 89 22.98 -4.01 -14.63
CA ALA A 89 24.37 -3.75 -14.26
C ALA A 89 25.25 -3.34 -15.46
N THR A 90 24.95 -3.88 -16.65
CA THR A 90 25.69 -3.60 -17.88
C THR A 90 25.07 -2.48 -18.74
N GLY A 91 23.94 -1.91 -18.31
CA GLY A 91 23.25 -0.82 -19.01
C GLY A 91 22.69 -1.20 -20.39
N GLN A 92 22.38 -2.47 -20.63
CA GLN A 92 21.92 -2.97 -21.94
C GLN A 92 20.41 -2.80 -22.14
N TRP A 93 19.91 -1.56 -22.09
CA TRP A 93 18.48 -1.23 -22.14
C TRP A 93 17.74 -1.82 -23.36
N GLY A 94 18.42 -1.99 -24.49
CA GLY A 94 17.84 -2.57 -25.72
C GLY A 94 17.50 -4.07 -25.64
N LYS A 95 17.89 -4.78 -24.57
CA LYS A 95 17.53 -6.18 -24.34
C LYS A 95 16.29 -6.35 -23.45
N LEU A 96 15.72 -5.24 -22.97
CA LEU A 96 14.50 -5.26 -22.18
C LEU A 96 13.30 -5.46 -23.09
N ASP A 97 12.41 -6.35 -22.66
CA ASP A 97 11.11 -6.51 -23.30
C ASP A 97 10.17 -5.42 -22.77
N TYR A 98 10.15 -4.29 -23.48
CA TYR A 98 9.27 -3.17 -23.16
C TYR A 98 7.78 -3.53 -23.24
N GLY A 99 7.41 -4.55 -24.02
CA GLY A 99 6.03 -5.04 -24.11
C GLY A 99 5.59 -5.70 -22.81
N ASN A 100 6.41 -6.60 -22.27
CA ASN A 100 6.15 -7.23 -20.97
C ASN A 100 6.23 -6.22 -19.82
N LEU A 101 7.16 -5.26 -19.88
CA LEU A 101 7.21 -4.15 -18.91
C LEU A 101 5.94 -3.30 -18.94
N ALA A 102 5.42 -2.98 -20.12
CA ALA A 102 4.17 -2.24 -20.26
C ALA A 102 2.98 -3.06 -19.72
N LEU A 103 2.91 -4.37 -19.99
CA LEU A 103 1.88 -5.26 -19.45
C LEU A 103 1.96 -5.38 -17.91
N ALA A 104 3.17 -5.46 -17.36
CA ALA A 104 3.40 -5.45 -15.92
C ALA A 104 2.91 -4.14 -15.27
N LEU A 105 3.18 -3.00 -15.90
CA LEU A 105 2.66 -1.70 -15.45
C LEU A 105 1.14 -1.63 -15.55
N VAL A 106 0.55 -2.04 -16.68
CA VAL A 106 -0.91 -2.04 -16.85
C VAL A 106 -1.57 -2.93 -15.80
N THR A 107 -1.02 -4.10 -15.49
CA THR A 107 -1.58 -4.99 -14.46
C THR A 107 -1.46 -4.42 -13.05
N LEU A 108 -0.34 -3.76 -12.74
CA LEU A 108 -0.18 -3.01 -11.47
C LEU A 108 -1.25 -1.93 -11.28
N PHE A 109 -1.49 -1.14 -12.33
CA PHE A 109 -2.45 -0.02 -12.26
C PHE A 109 -3.90 -0.43 -12.54
N ALA A 110 -4.15 -1.57 -13.18
CA ALA A 110 -5.50 -2.04 -13.50
C ALA A 110 -6.36 -2.20 -12.25
N ILE A 111 -5.80 -2.78 -11.19
CA ILE A 111 -6.51 -2.95 -9.91
C ILE A 111 -6.83 -1.59 -9.28
N GLU A 112 -5.90 -0.63 -9.36
CA GLU A 112 -6.09 0.72 -8.84
C GLU A 112 -7.20 1.48 -9.58
N VAL A 113 -7.25 1.34 -10.91
CA VAL A 113 -8.32 1.91 -11.74
C VAL A 113 -9.67 1.29 -11.38
N ILE A 114 -9.74 -0.04 -11.22
CA ILE A 114 -10.97 -0.74 -10.83
C ILE A 114 -11.47 -0.27 -9.46
N VAL A 115 -10.59 -0.22 -8.45
CA VAL A 115 -10.97 0.24 -7.11
C VAL A 115 -11.39 1.71 -7.12
N SER A 116 -10.68 2.57 -7.85
CA SER A 116 -11.03 3.99 -7.99
C SER A 116 -12.38 4.17 -8.65
N LEU A 117 -12.69 3.38 -9.69
CA LEU A 117 -14.00 3.38 -10.35
C LEU A 117 -15.11 2.91 -9.40
N ILE A 118 -14.90 1.84 -8.64
CA ILE A 118 -15.89 1.36 -7.66
C ILE A 118 -16.20 2.44 -6.61
N ILE A 119 -15.16 3.10 -6.08
CA ILE A 119 -15.34 4.18 -5.10
C ILE A 119 -16.09 5.36 -5.73
N TRP A 120 -15.73 5.73 -6.96
CA TRP A 120 -16.39 6.83 -7.67
C TRP A 120 -17.87 6.54 -7.93
N VAL A 121 -18.21 5.33 -8.41
CA VAL A 121 -19.59 4.88 -8.59
C VAL A 121 -20.34 4.85 -7.25
N GLY A 122 -19.69 4.40 -6.17
CA GLY A 122 -20.26 4.43 -4.83
C GLY A 122 -20.59 5.85 -4.35
N LYS A 123 -19.67 6.81 -4.55
CA LYS A 123 -19.90 8.23 -4.24
C LYS A 123 -21.05 8.81 -5.06
N LEU A 124 -21.12 8.48 -6.35
CA LEU A 124 -22.17 8.94 -7.26
C LEU A 124 -23.55 8.37 -6.87
N SER A 125 -23.61 7.08 -6.53
CA SER A 125 -24.82 6.42 -6.02
C SER A 125 -25.31 7.04 -4.71
N TYR A 126 -24.41 7.35 -3.77
CA TYR A 126 -24.75 8.02 -2.52
C TYR A 126 -25.26 9.46 -2.76
N ALA A 127 -24.63 10.20 -3.68
CA ALA A 127 -25.03 11.56 -4.03
C ALA A 127 -26.39 11.63 -4.74
N ILE A 128 -26.75 10.63 -5.54
CA ILE A 128 -28.07 10.55 -6.21
C ILE A 128 -29.19 10.15 -5.23
N LYS A 129 -28.85 9.47 -4.12
CA LYS A 129 -29.82 9.01 -3.12
C LYS A 129 -30.06 10.02 -1.98
N SER A 130 -29.30 11.11 -1.94
CA SER A 130 -29.47 12.25 -1.04
C SER A 130 -30.26 13.37 -1.71
#